data_AF-A0AAU4U6J7-F1
#
_entry.id   AF-A0AAU4U6J7-F1
#
_cell.length_a   1.000
_cell.length_b   1.000
_cell.length_c   1.000
_cell.angle_alpha   90.00
_cell.angle_beta   90.00
_cell.angle_gamma   90.00
#
_symmetry.space_group_name_H-M   'P 1'
#
loop_
_entity.id
_entity.type
_entity.pdbx_description
1 polymer ?
#
loop_
_entity_poly.entity_id
_entity_poly.type
_entity_poly.pdbx_seq_one_letter_code
_entity_poly.pdbx_strand_id
1 'polypeptide(L)'
;MGGGGRGSDGRWGAYAFAIARWENLTRPAPAPTDAGGRLRADFVEWMQGLAPGWVTATPGLGRPAQLTALGNGVVPQQAARAVQLLAPPFPRCPRCTAP
;
A
#
# COMPACT_ATOMS: atom_id res chain seq x y z
N MET A 1 31.94 16.77 19.04
CA MET A 1 32.40 15.43 19.48
C MET A 1 31.20 14.64 19.97
N GLY A 2 31.11 13.36 19.59
CA GLY A 2 29.98 12.45 19.82
C GLY A 2 29.23 12.16 18.51
N GLY A 3 29.60 11.21 17.66
CA GLY A 3 30.37 9.99 17.89
C GLY A 3 29.44 8.78 17.86
N GLY A 4 29.26 8.19 16.68
CA GLY A 4 29.07 6.74 16.51
C GLY A 4 27.72 6.13 16.92
N GLY A 5 26.86 5.95 15.92
CA GLY A 5 25.74 5.02 15.98
C GLY A 5 25.39 4.49 14.58
N ARG A 6 26.38 4.00 13.82
CA ARG A 6 26.12 3.06 12.72
C ARG A 6 25.73 1.72 13.35
N GLY A 7 24.56 1.69 13.97
CA GLY A 7 23.90 0.47 14.39
C GLY A 7 23.36 -0.20 13.13
N SER A 8 23.64 -1.48 12.98
CA SER A 8 22.97 -2.38 12.06
C SER A 8 21.48 -2.47 12.40
N ASP A 9 20.71 -1.44 12.05
CA ASP A 9 19.27 -1.47 12.20
C ASP A 9 18.74 -2.47 11.15
N GLY A 10 17.91 -3.43 11.58
CA GLY A 10 17.47 -4.55 10.74
C GLY A 10 16.86 -4.15 9.39
N ARG A 11 16.46 -5.12 8.55
CA ARG A 11 15.95 -5.00 7.16
C ARG A 11 15.24 -3.69 6.76
N TRP A 12 14.54 -3.03 7.66
CA TRP A 12 13.73 -1.82 7.42
C TRP A 12 14.31 -0.50 7.95
N GLY A 13 15.41 -0.52 8.72
CA GLY A 13 16.03 0.69 9.29
C GLY A 13 15.03 1.59 10.02
N ALA A 14 15.07 2.89 9.73
CA ALA A 14 14.15 3.89 10.28
C ALA A 14 12.66 3.64 9.97
N TYR A 15 12.34 2.79 9.00
CA TYR A 15 10.96 2.46 8.61
C TYR A 15 10.37 1.28 9.39
N ALA A 16 11.12 0.63 10.29
CA ALA A 16 10.68 -0.58 10.97
C ALA A 16 9.30 -0.44 11.65
N PHE A 17 9.03 0.68 12.33
CA PHE A 17 7.74 0.92 12.97
C PHE A 17 6.59 1.08 11.97
N ALA A 18 6.82 1.80 10.87
CA ALA A 18 5.82 1.98 9.81
C ALA A 18 5.49 0.65 9.13
N ILE A 19 6.52 -0.16 8.84
CA ILE A 19 6.35 -1.50 8.28
C ILE A 19 5.55 -2.37 9.25
N ALA A 20 5.94 -2.47 10.52
CA ALA A 20 5.25 -3.29 11.51
C ALA A 20 3.77 -2.89 11.65
N ARG A 21 3.47 -1.59 11.71
CA ARG A 21 2.08 -1.10 11.73
C ARG A 21 1.31 -1.54 10.49
N TRP A 22 1.93 -1.43 9.31
CA TRP A 22 1.27 -1.80 8.06
C TRP A 22 1.07 -3.30 7.93
N GLU A 23 2.04 -4.10 8.38
CA GLU A 23 1.93 -5.57 8.44
C GLU A 23 0.73 -6.01 9.30
N ASN A 24 0.53 -5.36 10.46
CA ASN A 24 -0.61 -5.63 11.33
C ASN A 24 -1.97 -5.29 10.70
N LEU A 25 -2.01 -4.28 9.82
CA LEU A 25 -3.26 -3.87 9.15
C LEU A 25 -3.53 -4.63 7.85
N THR A 26 -2.51 -5.27 7.28
CA THR A 26 -2.59 -5.89 5.95
C THR A 26 -2.14 -7.35 6.00
N ARG A 27 -0.84 -7.59 5.75
CA ARG A 27 -0.18 -8.89 5.71
C ARG A 27 1.34 -8.68 5.90
N PRO A 28 2.14 -9.73 6.15
CA PRO A 28 3.59 -9.62 6.24
C PRO A 28 4.20 -8.95 4.99
N ALA A 29 5.24 -8.13 5.20
CA ALA A 29 5.84 -7.35 4.14
C ALA A 29 6.68 -8.24 3.18
N PRO A 30 6.37 -8.23 1.88
CA PRO A 30 7.23 -8.86 0.87
C PRO A 30 8.63 -8.26 0.88
N ALA A 31 9.63 -8.97 0.36
CA ALA A 31 10.96 -8.42 0.18
C ALA A 31 10.88 -7.12 -0.64
N PRO A 32 11.55 -6.03 -0.23
CA PRO A 32 11.45 -4.76 -0.96
C PRO A 32 12.14 -4.82 -2.32
N THR A 33 13.20 -5.63 -2.43
CA THR A 33 14.02 -5.77 -3.62
C THR A 33 14.21 -7.24 -4.01
N ASP A 34 14.46 -7.47 -5.30
CA ASP A 34 14.93 -8.75 -5.82
C ASP A 34 16.42 -8.97 -5.50
N ALA A 35 16.98 -10.11 -5.91
CA ALA A 35 18.39 -10.45 -5.70
C ALA A 35 19.36 -9.47 -6.40
N GLY A 36 18.89 -8.74 -7.42
CA GLY A 36 19.65 -7.70 -8.12
C GLY A 36 19.44 -6.30 -7.54
N GLY A 37 18.79 -6.17 -6.38
CA GLY A 37 18.52 -4.88 -5.74
C GLY A 37 17.40 -4.07 -6.38
N ARG A 38 16.62 -4.65 -7.31
CA ARG A 38 15.55 -3.93 -8.00
C ARG A 38 14.25 -4.01 -7.20
N LEU A 39 13.53 -2.89 -7.12
CA LEU A 39 12.23 -2.79 -6.44
C LEU A 39 11.24 -3.87 -6.90
N ARG A 40 10.64 -4.62 -5.98
CA ARG A 40 9.67 -5.64 -6.36
C ARG A 40 8.26 -5.07 -6.48
N ALA A 41 7.54 -5.46 -7.54
CA ALA A 41 6.18 -4.98 -7.79
C ALA A 41 5.19 -5.44 -6.71
N ASP A 42 5.35 -6.65 -6.18
CA ASP A 42 4.50 -7.18 -5.10
C ASP A 42 4.68 -6.43 -3.77
N PHE A 43 5.88 -5.90 -3.52
CA PHE A 43 6.12 -4.98 -2.41
C PHE A 43 5.41 -3.64 -2.62
N VAL A 44 5.44 -3.07 -3.82
CA VAL A 44 4.71 -1.82 -4.12
C VAL A 44 3.20 -2.01 -4.03
N GLU A 45 2.68 -3.12 -4.54
CA GLU A 45 1.27 -3.52 -4.40
C GLU A 45 0.88 -3.65 -2.92
N TRP A 46 1.75 -4.25 -2.10
CA TRP A 46 1.57 -4.32 -0.65
C TRP A 46 1.59 -2.94 0.03
N MET A 47 2.50 -2.04 -0.36
CA MET A 47 2.56 -0.67 0.20
C MET A 47 1.25 0.10 -0.02
N GLN A 48 0.55 -0.15 -1.13
CA GLN A 48 -0.75 0.45 -1.42
C GLN A 48 -1.92 -0.25 -0.70
N GLY A 49 -1.66 -1.35 0.00
CA GLY A 49 -2.69 -2.13 0.71
C GLY A 49 -3.63 -2.86 -0.23
N LEU A 50 -3.20 -3.11 -1.46
CA LEU A 50 -3.93 -3.92 -2.42
C LEU A 50 -3.86 -5.40 -2.02
N ALA A 51 -4.87 -6.17 -2.40
CA ALA A 51 -4.85 -7.62 -2.23
C ALA A 51 -3.64 -8.23 -2.99
N PRO A 52 -3.03 -9.32 -2.48
CA PRO A 52 -1.95 -9.99 -3.20
C PRO A 52 -2.39 -10.38 -4.60
N GLY A 53 -1.59 -10.05 -5.61
CA GLY A 53 -1.87 -10.39 -7.01
C GLY A 53 -2.79 -9.40 -7.73
N TRP A 54 -3.26 -8.33 -7.08
CA TRP A 54 -4.20 -7.38 -7.69
C TRP A 54 -3.72 -6.82 -9.04
N VAL A 55 -2.45 -6.42 -9.12
CA VAL A 55 -1.75 -6.05 -10.36
C VAL A 55 -0.76 -7.15 -10.77
N THR A 56 -0.08 -7.74 -9.80
CA THR A 56 1.06 -8.62 -10.05
C THR A 56 0.68 -10.00 -10.62
N ALA A 57 -0.59 -10.41 -10.49
CA ALA A 57 -1.11 -11.64 -11.09
C ALA A 57 -1.91 -11.40 -12.39
N THR A 58 -1.90 -10.18 -12.95
CA THR A 58 -2.57 -9.90 -14.23
C THR A 58 -1.87 -10.63 -15.39
N PRO A 59 -2.58 -11.51 -16.13
CA PRO A 59 -1.99 -12.26 -17.25
C PRO A 59 -1.42 -11.35 -18.33
N GLY A 60 -0.22 -11.67 -18.81
CA GLY A 60 0.45 -10.91 -19.87
C GLY A 60 1.08 -9.57 -19.43
N LEU A 61 0.94 -9.18 -18.16
CA LEU A 61 1.48 -7.91 -17.67
C LEU A 61 2.92 -8.07 -17.18
N GLY A 62 3.88 -7.55 -17.96
CA GLY A 62 5.30 -7.57 -17.59
C GLY A 62 5.63 -6.63 -16.42
N ARG A 63 6.74 -6.90 -15.72
CA ARG A 63 7.19 -6.13 -14.53
C ARG A 63 7.24 -4.60 -14.74
N PRO A 64 7.75 -4.04 -15.86
CA PRO A 64 7.73 -2.59 -16.07
C PRO A 64 6.31 -2.03 -16.10
N ALA A 65 5.39 -2.71 -16.79
CA ALA A 65 3.99 -2.29 -16.87
C ALA A 65 3.27 -2.41 -15.52
N GLN A 66 3.56 -3.45 -14.72
CA GLN A 66 3.06 -3.58 -13.35
C GLN A 66 3.51 -2.39 -12.48
N LEU A 67 4.80 -2.02 -12.53
CA LEU A 67 5.33 -0.88 -11.78
C LEU A 67 4.77 0.45 -12.26
N THR A 68 4.55 0.63 -13.57
CA THR A 68 3.86 1.81 -14.11
C THR A 68 2.42 1.89 -13.61
N ALA A 69 1.67 0.78 -13.64
CA ALA A 69 0.30 0.74 -13.16
C ALA A 69 0.21 1.04 -11.66
N LEU A 70 1.09 0.42 -10.86
CA LEU A 70 1.18 0.69 -9.42
C LEU A 70 1.61 2.13 -9.15
N GLY A 71 2.64 2.64 -9.83
CA GLY A 71 3.13 4.01 -9.64
C GLY A 71 2.12 5.11 -9.96
N ASN A 72 1.19 4.85 -10.88
CA ASN A 72 0.09 5.77 -11.22
C ASN A 72 -1.23 5.43 -10.52
N GLY A 73 -1.28 4.33 -9.76
CA GLY A 73 -2.47 3.84 -9.08
C GLY A 73 -2.82 4.68 -7.85
N VAL A 74 -4.10 4.67 -7.49
CA VAL A 74 -4.59 5.32 -6.26
C VAL A 74 -4.44 4.40 -5.06
N VAL A 75 -4.08 4.96 -3.90
CA VAL A 75 -4.12 4.23 -2.62
C VAL A 75 -5.60 4.09 -2.19
N PRO A 76 -6.20 2.88 -2.17
CA PRO A 76 -7.64 2.72 -1.98
C PRO A 76 -8.19 3.34 -0.70
N GLN A 77 -7.43 3.32 0.39
CA GLN A 77 -7.84 3.88 1.68
C GLN A 77 -7.92 5.42 1.60
N GLN A 78 -6.99 6.06 0.88
CA GLN A 78 -7.04 7.50 0.66
C GLN A 78 -8.18 7.87 -0.29
N ALA A 79 -8.39 7.09 -1.35
CA ALA A 79 -9.50 7.28 -2.28
C ALA A 79 -10.86 7.14 -1.57
N ALA A 80 -11.04 6.10 -0.76
CA ALA A 80 -12.26 5.90 0.03
C ALA A 80 -12.54 7.08 0.96
N ARG A 81 -11.50 7.60 1.63
CA ARG A 81 -11.65 8.79 2.48
C ARG A 81 -12.01 10.04 1.68
N ALA A 82 -11.40 10.25 0.51
CA ALA A 82 -11.73 11.37 -0.36
C ALA A 82 -13.19 11.32 -0.83
N VAL A 83 -13.69 10.14 -1.23
CA VAL A 83 -15.11 9.97 -1.61
C VAL A 83 -16.04 10.30 -0.45
N GLN A 84 -15.75 9.86 0.78
CA GLN A 84 -16.57 10.20 1.95
C GLN A 84 -16.66 11.70 2.21
N LEU A 85 -15.58 12.45 1.92
CA LEU A 85 -15.52 13.90 2.14
C LEU A 85 -16.19 14.69 1.02
N LEU A 86 -16.02 14.26 -0.23
CA LEU A 86 -16.44 15.01 -1.42
C LEU A 86 -17.81 14.60 -1.95
N ALA A 87 -18.25 13.38 -1.65
CA ALA A 87 -19.53 12.82 -2.06
C ALA A 87 -20.18 12.11 -0.86
N PRO A 88 -20.59 12.86 0.19
CA PRO A 88 -21.25 12.26 1.33
C PRO A 88 -22.53 11.54 0.87
N PRO A 89 -22.92 10.43 1.54
CA PRO A 89 -24.15 9.73 1.20
C PRO A 89 -25.30 10.73 1.20
N PHE A 90 -26.15 10.65 0.16
CA PHE A 90 -27.36 11.46 0.12
C PHE A 90 -28.11 11.29 1.44
N PRO A 91 -28.60 12.37 2.07
CA PRO A 91 -29.41 12.24 3.26
C PRO A 91 -30.55 11.27 2.92
N ARG A 92 -30.67 10.19 3.71
CA ARG A 92 -31.84 9.32 3.63
C ARG A 92 -33.06 10.23 3.73
N CYS A 93 -33.99 10.12 2.79
CA CYS A 93 -35.20 10.93 2.81
C CYS A 93 -35.85 10.73 4.19
N PRO A 94 -35.99 11.80 5.02
CA PRO A 94 -36.53 11.67 6.37
C PRO A 94 -37.97 11.13 6.40
N ARG A 95 -38.65 11.19 5.24
CA ARG A 95 -40.02 10.70 5.03
C ARG A 95 -40.09 9.29 4.45
N CYS A 96 -38.95 8.68 4.12
CA CYS A 96 -38.87 7.29 3.69
C CYS A 96 -38.48 6.42 4.89
N THR A 97 -39.37 6.31 5.87
CA THR A 97 -39.39 5.15 6.76
C THR A 97 -39.80 3.95 5.92
N ALA A 98 -38.96 2.91 5.87
CA ALA A 98 -39.34 1.63 5.28
C ALA A 98 -40.58 1.07 6.01
N PRO A 99 -41.49 0.36 5.31
CA PRO A 99 -42.70 -0.21 5.91
C PRO A 99 -42.41 -1.25 6.98
#